data_AF-A0A699QM33-F1
#
_entry.id   AF-A0A699QM33-F1
#
_cell.length_a   1.000
_cell.length_b   1.000
_cell.length_c   1.000
_cell.angle_alpha   90.00
_cell.angle_beta   90.00
_cell.angle_gamma   90.00
#
_symmetry.space_group_name_H-M   'P 1'
#
loop_
_entity.id
_entity.type
_entity.pdbx_description
1 polymer ?
#
loop_
_entity_poly.entity_id
_entity_poly.type
_entity_poly.pdbx_seq_one_letter_code
_entity_poly.pdbx_strand_id
1 'polypeptide(L)'
;MTGNIYFLSDFKEINRGYVAFRGNPKDGKISSKGKIKTGQLDFDDVYFVKELKFNLFSVSQMCYKKNSVLFTDTECVVLSSDFKMPDENHVLLRV
;
A
#
# COMPACT_ATOMS: atom_id res chain seq x y z
N MET A 1 -5.89 -0.65 5.75
CA MET A 1 -4.74 -1.39 5.16
C MET A 1 -4.74 -2.79 5.74
N THR A 2 -5.03 -3.81 4.95
CA THR A 2 -5.00 -5.21 5.42
C THR A 2 -3.76 -5.86 4.82
N GLY A 3 -2.91 -6.44 5.66
CA GLY A 3 -1.68 -7.10 5.23
C GLY A 3 -1.87 -8.61 5.18
N ASN A 4 -1.39 -9.21 4.11
CA ASN A 4 -1.25 -10.64 4.00
C ASN A 4 0.12 -10.94 3.36
N ILE A 5 0.92 -11.73 4.07
CA ILE A 5 2.27 -12.11 3.67
C ILE A 5 2.28 -12.92 2.37
N TYR A 6 1.21 -13.67 2.07
CA TYR A 6 1.09 -14.48 0.86
C TYR A 6 0.99 -13.64 -0.42
N PHE A 7 0.70 -12.34 -0.32
CA PHE A 7 0.72 -11.44 -1.47
C PHE A 7 2.13 -10.93 -1.81
N LEU A 8 3.12 -11.18 -0.96
CA LEU A 8 4.51 -10.77 -1.20
C LEU A 8 5.25 -11.85 -2.00
N SER A 9 5.79 -11.47 -3.15
CA SER A 9 6.82 -12.24 -3.86
C SER A 9 8.22 -11.78 -3.47
N ASP A 10 9.26 -12.55 -3.83
CA ASP A 10 10.67 -12.27 -3.50
C ASP A 10 10.87 -11.94 -2.00
N PHE A 11 10.15 -12.68 -1.16
CA PHE A 11 10.07 -12.42 0.26
C PHE A 11 11.43 -12.58 0.95
N LYS A 12 11.78 -11.60 1.78
CA LYS A 12 12.95 -11.63 2.65
C LYS A 12 12.55 -11.29 4.07
N GLU A 13 12.89 -12.18 4.99
CA GLU A 13 12.80 -11.89 6.42
C GLU A 13 13.82 -10.82 6.80
N ILE A 14 13.39 -9.83 7.57
CA ILE A 14 14.22 -8.72 8.03
C ILE A 14 13.88 -8.39 9.48
N ASN A 15 14.85 -7.84 10.21
CA ASN A 15 14.65 -7.37 11.57
C ASN A 15 14.87 -5.86 11.60
N ARG A 16 13.83 -5.08 11.30
CA ARG A 16 13.88 -3.62 11.22
C ARG A 16 13.19 -2.98 12.44
N GLY A 17 12.99 -1.66 12.38
CA GLY A 17 12.36 -0.87 13.43
C GLY A 17 10.88 -1.20 13.65
N TYR A 18 10.28 -0.44 14.56
CA TYR A 18 8.88 -0.57 14.93
C TYR A 18 8.02 0.50 14.28
N VAL A 19 6.75 0.18 14.11
CA VAL A 19 5.69 1.05 13.66
C VAL A 19 4.88 1.45 14.88
N ALA A 20 4.72 2.75 15.07
CA ALA A 20 3.82 3.27 16.07
C ALA A 20 2.39 3.27 15.52
N PHE A 21 1.44 2.73 16.27
CA PHE A 21 0.03 2.73 15.87
C PHE A 21 -0.84 3.04 17.09
N ARG A 22 -1.90 3.83 16.86
CA ARG A 22 -2.87 4.25 17.90
C ARG A 22 -2.23 4.84 19.18
N GLY A 23 -1.06 5.47 19.05
CA GLY A 23 -0.31 6.07 20.17
C GLY A 23 0.68 5.13 20.88
N ASN A 24 0.74 3.84 20.53
CA ASN A 24 1.76 2.93 21.04
C ASN A 24 3.02 2.97 20.17
N PRO A 25 4.20 3.39 20.68
CA PRO A 25 5.41 3.55 19.88
C PRO A 25 6.02 2.24 19.35
N LYS A 26 5.62 1.08 19.87
CA LYS A 26 6.16 -0.24 19.45
C LYS A 26 5.06 -1.25 19.14
N ASP A 27 4.01 -0.81 18.47
CA ASP A 27 2.80 -1.62 18.24
C ASP A 27 2.99 -2.71 17.17
N GLY A 28 3.93 -2.51 16.25
CA GLY A 28 4.23 -3.52 15.24
C GLY A 28 5.67 -3.52 14.79
N LYS A 29 6.28 -4.69 14.69
CA LYS A 29 7.64 -4.89 14.20
C LYS A 29 7.60 -5.20 12.71
N ILE A 30 8.45 -4.50 11.95
CA ILE A 30 8.67 -4.83 10.55
C ILE A 30 9.54 -6.09 10.51
N SER A 31 8.93 -7.22 10.16
CA SER A 31 9.54 -8.55 10.18
C SER A 31 10.00 -9.02 8.80
N SER A 32 9.52 -8.37 7.74
CA SER A 32 9.77 -8.83 6.39
C SER A 32 9.50 -7.77 5.36
N LYS A 33 10.07 -7.99 4.17
CA LYS A 33 9.77 -7.22 2.97
C LYS A 33 9.66 -8.11 1.75
N GLY A 34 8.96 -7.64 0.74
CA GLY A 34 8.87 -8.31 -0.54
C GLY A 34 8.38 -7.36 -1.62
N LYS A 35 7.88 -7.94 -2.70
CA LYS A 35 7.30 -7.20 -3.83
C LYS A 35 5.84 -7.57 -3.99
N ILE A 36 5.03 -6.62 -4.43
CA ILE A 36 3.65 -6.86 -4.84
C ILE A 36 3.54 -6.50 -6.31
N LYS A 37 2.98 -7.42 -7.10
CA LYS A 37 2.65 -7.17 -8.50
C LYS A 37 1.16 -7.39 -8.70
N THR A 38 0.47 -6.39 -9.23
CA THR A 38 -0.96 -6.46 -9.54
C THR A 38 -1.22 -5.80 -10.89
N GLY A 39 -1.62 -6.61 -11.88
CA GLY A 39 -1.75 -6.13 -13.26
C GLY A 39 -0.44 -5.51 -13.76
N GLN A 40 -0.50 -4.23 -14.13
CA GLN A 40 0.66 -3.44 -14.60
C GLN A 40 1.39 -2.68 -13.49
N LEU A 41 0.90 -2.75 -12.24
CA LEU A 41 1.50 -2.07 -11.10
C LEU A 41 2.45 -3.01 -10.37
N ASP A 42 3.64 -2.51 -10.11
CA ASP A 42 4.68 -3.15 -9.32
C ASP A 42 5.09 -2.27 -8.14
N PHE A 43 5.13 -2.88 -6.96
CA PHE A 43 5.55 -2.25 -5.72
C PHE A 43 6.72 -3.03 -5.15
N ASP A 44 7.90 -2.42 -5.13
CA ASP A 44 9.08 -2.96 -4.47
C ASP A 44 9.11 -2.58 -2.99
N ASP A 45 9.86 -3.34 -2.19
CA ASP A 45 10.10 -3.06 -0.77
C ASP A 45 8.81 -2.85 0.03
N VAL A 46 7.75 -3.63 -0.24
CA VAL A 46 6.53 -3.63 0.58
C VAL A 46 6.85 -4.36 1.89
N TYR A 47 6.66 -3.66 3.01
CA TYR A 47 7.03 -4.17 4.33
C TYR A 47 5.84 -4.80 5.04
N PHE A 48 6.03 -5.99 5.62
CA PHE A 48 5.01 -6.62 6.46
C PHE A 48 5.31 -6.39 7.93
N VAL A 49 4.26 -6.01 8.66
CA VAL A 49 4.26 -5.72 10.09
C VAL A 49 3.54 -6.85 10.80
N LYS A 50 4.28 -7.71 11.50
CA LYS A 50 3.79 -9.02 11.96
C LYS A 50 2.60 -8.93 12.92
N GLU A 51 2.72 -8.08 13.93
CA GLU A 51 1.75 -7.95 15.02
C GLU A 51 0.46 -7.28 14.54
N LEU A 52 0.58 -6.27 13.68
CA LEU A 52 -0.57 -5.56 13.11
C LEU A 52 -1.19 -6.28 11.91
N LYS A 53 -0.48 -7.26 11.33
CA LYS A 53 -0.85 -7.91 10.06
C LYS A 53 -1.14 -6.88 8.96
N PHE A 54 -0.30 -5.84 8.87
CA PHE A 54 -0.41 -4.79 7.85
C PHE A 54 0.75 -4.89 6.86
N ASN A 55 0.46 -4.51 5.62
CA ASN A 55 1.47 -4.23 4.59
C ASN A 55 1.65 -2.70 4.53
N LEU A 56 2.88 -2.23 4.63
CA LEU A 56 3.23 -0.83 4.48
C LEU A 56 3.70 -0.57 3.05
N PHE A 57 3.05 0.39 2.40
CA PHE A 57 3.38 0.87 1.07
C PHE A 57 4.01 2.25 1.15
N SER A 58 4.95 2.53 0.25
CA SER A 58 5.41 3.91 0.06
C SER A 58 4.43 4.67 -0.83
N VAL A 59 3.91 5.79 -0.34
CA VAL A 59 3.06 6.69 -1.15
C VAL A 59 3.78 7.16 -2.41
N SER A 60 5.10 7.38 -2.35
CA SER A 60 5.89 7.78 -3.53
C SER A 60 5.89 6.73 -4.63
N GLN A 61 5.84 5.44 -4.29
CA GLN A 61 5.74 4.36 -5.26
C GLN A 61 4.32 4.26 -5.84
N MET A 62 3.30 4.53 -5.03
CA MET A 62 1.91 4.55 -5.49
C MET A 62 1.65 5.68 -6.49
N CYS A 63 2.26 6.84 -6.31
CA CYS A 63 2.19 7.97 -7.23
C CYS A 63 3.22 7.91 -8.37
N TYR A 64 3.94 6.79 -8.54
CA TYR A 64 4.95 6.64 -9.58
C TYR A 64 4.31 6.59 -10.98
N LYS A 65 5.05 6.94 -12.04
CA LYS A 65 4.60 6.91 -13.45
C LYS A 65 3.27 7.63 -13.75
N LYS A 66 2.95 8.73 -13.07
CA LYS A 66 1.69 9.50 -13.24
C LYS A 66 0.43 8.77 -12.78
N ASN A 67 0.57 7.72 -11.97
CA ASN A 67 -0.56 7.13 -11.29
C ASN A 67 -1.18 8.15 -10.32
N SER A 68 -2.49 8.12 -10.20
CA SER A 68 -3.22 8.91 -9.21
C SER A 68 -3.66 8.03 -8.06
N VAL A 69 -3.69 8.56 -6.85
CA VAL A 69 -4.08 7.80 -5.65
C VAL A 69 -5.26 8.51 -5.00
N LEU A 70 -6.37 7.80 -4.85
CA LEU A 70 -7.55 8.27 -4.15
C LEU A 70 -7.62 7.61 -2.78
N PHE A 71 -7.72 8.44 -1.74
CA PHE A 71 -7.95 8.00 -0.38
C PHE A 71 -9.41 8.23 0.00
N THR A 72 -10.02 7.22 0.61
CA THR A 72 -11.31 7.29 1.28
C THR A 72 -11.11 6.91 2.74
N ASP A 73 -12.17 7.00 3.56
CA ASP A 73 -12.10 6.63 4.97
C ASP A 73 -11.67 5.17 5.21
N THR A 74 -11.91 4.28 4.23
CA THR A 74 -11.67 2.83 4.37
C THR A 74 -10.70 2.26 3.35
N GLU A 75 -10.52 2.92 2.21
CA GLU A 75 -9.76 2.40 1.07
C GLU A 75 -8.75 3.39 0.50
N CYS A 76 -7.70 2.84 -0.09
CA CYS A 76 -6.77 3.55 -0.94
C CYS A 76 -6.81 2.91 -2.33
N VAL A 77 -7.12 3.70 -3.36
CA VAL A 77 -7.31 3.25 -4.74
C VAL A 77 -6.21 3.86 -5.58
N VAL A 78 -5.37 3.00 -6.18
CA VAL A 78 -4.35 3.44 -7.14
C VAL A 78 -4.91 3.32 -8.55
N LEU A 79 -5.00 4.46 -9.23
CA LEU A 79 -5.43 4.60 -10.62
C LEU A 79 -4.20 4.64 -11.50
N SER A 80 -4.14 3.78 -12.53
CA SER A 80 -3.04 3.78 -13.49
C SER A 80 -3.01 5.09 -14.28
N SER A 81 -1.85 5.44 -14.84
CA SER A 81 -1.70 6.63 -15.69
C SER A 81 -2.64 6.67 -16.90
N ASP A 82 -3.06 5.50 -17.38
CA ASP A 82 -3.97 5.37 -18.53
C ASP A 82 -5.43 5.65 -18.15
N PHE A 83 -5.72 5.67 -16.84
CA PHE A 83 -7.02 6.05 -16.32
C PHE A 83 -7.19 7.57 -16.46
N LYS A 84 -7.95 7.96 -17.49
CA LYS A 84 -8.42 9.34 -17.62
C LYS A 84 -9.57 9.53 -16.64
N MET A 85 -9.33 10.33 -15.59
CA MET A 85 -10.44 10.82 -14.79
C MET A 85 -11.41 11.59 -15.70
N PRO A 86 -12.71 11.32 -15.66
CA PRO A 86 -13.66 12.16 -16.36
C PRO A 86 -13.57 13.58 -15.77
N ASP A 87 -13.64 14.61 -16.62
CA ASP A 87 -13.47 16.03 -16.28
C ASP A 87 -14.23 16.44 -15.00
N GLU A 88 -13.78 17.54 -14.37
CA GLU A 88 -14.22 18.13 -13.07
C GLU A 88 -15.75 18.17 -12.81
N ASN A 89 -16.58 17.96 -13.83
CA ASN A 89 -18.04 17.92 -13.76
C ASN A 89 -18.66 16.51 -13.64
N HIS A 90 -17.87 15.43 -13.50
CA HIS A 90 -18.42 14.08 -13.35
C HIS A 90 -18.31 13.58 -11.91
N VAL A 91 -19.46 13.41 -11.27
CA VAL A 91 -19.59 12.83 -9.92
C VAL A 91 -19.46 11.31 -10.03
N LEU A 92 -18.43 10.74 -9.42
CA LEU A 92 -18.28 9.30 -9.27
C LEU A 92 -19.17 8.82 -8.11
N LEU A 93 -20.36 8.30 -8.42
CA LEU A 93 -21.21 7.61 -7.45
C LEU A 93 -20.73 6.17 -7.28
N ARG A 94 -20.16 5.84 -6.11
CA ARG A 94 -20.01 4.45 -5.67
C ARG A 94 -21.31 4.03 -4.99
N VAL A 95 -21.94 2.97 -5.51
CA VAL A 95 -23.14 2.33 -4.94
C VAL A 95 -22.72 1.15 -4.07
#